data_AF-A0A1B1N462-F1
#
_entry.id   AF-A0A1B1N462-F1
#
_cell.length_a   1.000
_cell.length_b   1.000
_cell.length_c   1.000
_cell.angle_alpha   90.00
_cell.angle_beta   90.00
_cell.angle_gamma   90.00
#
_symmetry.space_group_name_H-M   'P 1'
#
loop_
_entity.id
_entity.type
_entity.pdbx_description
1 polymer ?
#
loop_
_entity_poly.entity_id
_entity_poly.type
_entity_poly.pdbx_seq_one_letter_code
_entity_poly.pdbx_strand_id
1 'polypeptide(L)'
;MNKKLFPQKLSFKGLFLPLVLVFTMIFGVLGADVASAADRGAWAPNVSYAVNDMVTYNGSTYKAIQAHTSLVGWEPPNVPALWQLTQSGGGGGGSDTQAPSAPSNLRVTGTTSSSVSLSWNASTDNIGVTGYDVYRNGSVVQTVTGTSVTVTGLAAATAYTFKVTAKDAAGNVSAASGTVSATTAANGGGGGGGTLPKHILTGYWQNFVNGATPLKLSAVPNDYDLIVLAFAEMDTARPGAVKFGVDSSLSSALGGYSDANLISDIQAKHAAGKKVILSIGGEQGNISLDNASPNVANFVDSMYSIITRFGLDGIDIDLEHGMNVPNLTSAIRQLQQRVGPGFILTMAPQTIDMQSPNTAYMQLYSNLKDITTVINVQYYNSGCMLGRDGKCYSQGTVEFLTALTDLSLQWVAPSQLGLGVPATASAAGGGYVAPSVVNDALRSLANGTQSGSYKPVQAYPNIRGAMTWSINWDAASSYNWSRTVKPVVNALP
;
A
#
# COMPACT_ATOMS: atom_id res chain seq x y z
N MET A 1 39.28 -64.49 75.74
CA MET A 1 40.05 -65.59 75.11
C MET A 1 40.47 -65.14 73.70
N ASN A 2 41.68 -65.51 73.25
CA ASN A 2 42.21 -65.63 71.86
C ASN A 2 41.67 -64.75 70.71
N LYS A 3 42.44 -64.23 69.74
CA LYS A 3 43.90 -64.10 69.44
C LYS A 3 43.98 -63.11 68.24
N LYS A 4 44.96 -62.18 68.15
CA LYS A 4 46.10 -62.17 67.17
C LYS A 4 45.72 -62.47 65.70
N LEU A 5 46.12 -61.73 64.65
CA LEU A 5 47.38 -60.98 64.41
C LEU A 5 47.24 -59.85 63.30
N PHE A 6 48.26 -58.98 63.20
CA PHE A 6 48.58 -57.87 62.25
C PHE A 6 48.82 -58.25 60.75
N PRO A 7 49.24 -57.37 59.78
CA PRO A 7 49.20 -55.87 59.62
C PRO A 7 48.92 -55.29 58.17
N GLN A 8 48.87 -53.94 58.06
CA GLN A 8 49.42 -53.03 56.99
C GLN A 8 48.49 -52.07 56.19
N LYS A 9 49.03 -50.83 56.06
CA LYS A 9 48.82 -49.68 55.12
C LYS A 9 48.02 -49.96 53.81
N LEU A 10 47.24 -49.02 53.25
CA LEU A 10 47.70 -47.71 52.70
C LEU A 10 46.51 -46.79 52.25
N SER A 11 46.76 -45.46 52.20
CA SER A 11 46.25 -44.46 51.23
C SER A 11 44.79 -43.96 51.15
N PHE A 12 44.68 -42.63 51.37
CA PHE A 12 43.87 -41.59 50.71
C PHE A 12 42.35 -41.41 50.88
N LYS A 13 42.00 -40.12 50.86
CA LYS A 13 40.75 -39.44 51.23
C LYS A 13 39.58 -39.71 50.26
N GLY A 14 38.36 -39.67 50.81
CA GLY A 14 37.16 -39.32 50.04
C GLY A 14 35.85 -39.37 50.83
N LEU A 15 34.89 -38.53 50.39
CA LEU A 15 33.44 -38.71 50.42
C LEU A 15 32.56 -38.30 51.65
N PHE A 16 31.88 -37.15 51.45
CA PHE A 16 30.41 -36.91 51.55
C PHE A 16 29.68 -36.52 52.86
N LEU A 17 28.64 -35.70 52.62
CA LEU A 17 27.65 -35.01 53.49
C LEU A 17 26.43 -35.92 53.84
N PRO A 18 25.35 -35.50 54.57
CA PRO A 18 24.86 -34.13 54.91
C PRO A 18 24.75 -33.89 56.46
N LEU A 19 23.93 -33.04 57.11
CA LEU A 19 22.70 -32.26 56.77
C LEU A 19 22.46 -31.09 57.77
N VAL A 20 21.39 -30.31 57.53
CA VAL A 20 20.73 -29.27 58.38
C VAL A 20 21.28 -27.84 58.27
N LEU A 21 20.45 -26.96 57.69
CA LEU A 21 20.67 -25.52 57.56
C LEU A 21 20.31 -24.78 58.86
N VAL A 22 21.28 -24.07 59.44
CA VAL A 22 21.12 -22.73 60.02
C VAL A 22 22.44 -21.99 59.77
N PHE A 23 22.42 -20.81 59.15
CA PHE A 23 23.64 -20.01 58.96
C PHE A 23 23.47 -18.63 59.60
N THR A 24 24.14 -18.43 60.73
CA THR A 24 24.18 -17.16 61.45
C THR A 24 25.63 -16.73 61.61
N MET A 25 25.99 -15.58 61.03
CA MET A 25 27.24 -14.81 61.20
C MET A 25 28.59 -15.51 60.93
N ILE A 26 29.46 -14.80 60.20
CA ILE A 26 30.68 -14.22 60.78
C ILE A 26 31.04 -12.95 59.98
N PHE A 27 31.57 -11.94 60.67
CA PHE A 27 31.89 -10.62 60.12
C PHE A 27 33.06 -10.65 59.12
N GLY A 28 32.90 -9.93 58.01
CA GLY A 28 34.00 -9.36 57.23
C GLY A 28 33.75 -7.87 57.05
N VAL A 29 34.58 -7.03 57.66
CA VAL A 29 34.43 -5.57 57.61
C VAL A 29 34.92 -5.04 56.25
N LEU A 30 33.99 -4.53 55.46
CA LEU A 30 34.23 -3.42 54.54
C LEU A 30 33.07 -2.44 54.74
N GLY A 31 33.37 -1.16 54.80
CA GLY A 31 32.32 -0.14 54.81
C GLY A 31 31.50 -0.26 53.53
N ALA A 32 30.22 0.10 53.60
CA ALA A 32 29.55 0.52 52.38
C ALA A 32 30.19 1.86 51.98
N ASP A 33 31.27 1.78 51.20
CA ASP A 33 31.78 2.92 50.47
C ASP A 33 30.62 3.45 49.65
N VAL A 34 30.10 4.60 50.09
CA VAL A 34 29.23 5.43 49.27
C VAL A 34 30.09 5.87 48.08
N ALA A 35 30.07 5.06 47.02
CA ALA A 35 30.90 5.26 45.85
C ALA A 35 30.71 6.70 45.37
N SER A 36 31.73 7.51 45.62
CA SER A 36 31.72 8.93 45.30
C SER A 36 31.59 9.07 43.80
N ALA A 37 30.66 9.92 43.35
CA ALA A 37 30.44 10.25 41.95
C ALA A 37 31.77 10.37 41.20
N ALA A 38 32.06 9.42 40.32
CA ALA A 38 33.33 9.37 39.59
C ALA A 38 33.11 9.78 38.13
N ASP A 39 34.08 10.47 37.54
CA ASP A 39 34.18 10.54 36.10
C ASP A 39 34.70 9.19 35.59
N ARG A 40 33.89 8.52 34.78
CA ARG A 40 34.15 7.19 34.22
C ARG A 40 34.63 7.27 32.76
N GLY A 41 34.85 8.46 32.21
CA GLY A 41 35.30 8.67 30.84
C GLY A 41 34.21 8.38 29.82
N ALA A 42 34.57 7.79 28.68
CA ALA A 42 33.60 7.41 27.66
C ALA A 42 32.66 6.28 28.15
N TRP A 43 31.36 6.39 27.85
CA TRP A 43 30.42 5.30 28.10
C TRP A 43 30.83 4.03 27.35
N ALA A 44 30.65 2.87 27.98
CA ALA A 44 30.89 1.57 27.38
C ALA A 44 29.83 0.53 27.85
N PRO A 45 29.53 -0.49 27.04
CA PRO A 45 28.64 -1.59 27.41
C PRO A 45 29.34 -2.56 28.40
N ASN A 46 28.54 -3.27 29.20
CA ASN A 46 28.97 -4.22 30.23
C ASN A 46 29.81 -3.61 31.38
N VAL A 47 29.66 -2.31 31.64
CA VAL A 47 30.32 -1.59 32.74
C VAL A 47 29.33 -1.32 33.85
N SER A 48 29.72 -1.62 35.10
CA SER A 48 28.94 -1.24 36.29
C SER A 48 29.15 0.22 36.66
N TYR A 49 28.06 0.97 36.69
CA TYR A 49 27.99 2.40 37.03
C TYR A 49 27.24 2.59 38.35
N ALA A 50 27.77 3.45 39.22
CA ALA A 50 27.11 3.88 40.45
C ALA A 50 26.17 5.08 40.18
N VAL A 51 25.25 5.36 41.11
CA VAL A 51 24.44 6.59 41.03
C VAL A 51 25.36 7.81 41.15
N ASN A 52 25.15 8.79 40.26
CA ASN A 52 25.96 9.99 40.05
C ASN A 52 27.31 9.80 39.34
N ASP A 53 27.67 8.61 38.87
CA ASP A 53 28.81 8.48 37.94
C ASP A 53 28.58 9.31 36.68
N MET A 54 29.63 9.98 36.22
CA MET A 54 29.61 10.81 35.02
C MET A 54 30.27 10.05 33.84
N VAL A 55 29.67 10.13 32.67
CA VAL A 55 30.21 9.57 31.42
C VAL A 55 30.09 10.57 30.28
N THR A 56 30.97 10.44 29.29
CA THR A 56 30.86 11.13 28.00
C THR A 56 30.33 10.19 26.93
N TYR A 57 29.42 10.67 26.09
CA TYR A 57 28.92 9.96 24.92
C TYR A 57 28.54 10.97 23.84
N ASN A 58 29.03 10.79 22.62
CA ASN A 58 28.84 11.71 21.48
C ASN A 58 29.05 13.19 21.86
N GLY A 59 30.17 13.50 22.52
CA GLY A 59 30.56 14.86 22.92
C GLY A 59 29.72 15.50 24.03
N SER A 60 28.71 14.80 24.56
CA SER A 60 27.86 15.27 25.67
C SER A 60 28.17 14.50 26.95
N THR A 61 27.98 15.14 28.11
CA THR A 61 28.22 14.55 29.42
C THR A 61 26.90 14.16 30.07
N TYR A 62 26.84 12.93 30.57
CA TYR A 62 25.67 12.33 31.21
C TYR A 62 26.02 11.81 32.60
N LYS A 63 25.04 11.81 33.50
CA LYS A 63 25.12 11.31 34.86
C LYS A 63 24.23 10.09 35.02
N ALA A 64 24.75 9.01 35.58
CA ALA A 64 23.96 7.85 35.95
C ALA A 64 22.96 8.21 37.07
N ILE A 65 21.67 7.95 36.87
CA ILE A 65 20.62 8.21 37.88
C ILE A 65 20.18 6.96 38.65
N GLN A 66 20.54 5.78 38.16
CA GLN A 66 20.35 4.50 38.84
C GLN A 66 21.63 3.66 38.73
N ALA A 67 21.99 2.94 39.79
CA ALA A 67 23.11 2.00 39.76
C ALA A 67 22.74 0.79 38.89
N HIS A 68 23.56 0.49 37.89
CA HIS A 68 23.27 -0.56 36.91
C HIS A 68 24.56 -1.08 36.26
N THR A 69 24.47 -2.20 35.54
CA THR A 69 25.48 -2.60 34.56
C THR A 69 24.92 -2.34 33.17
N SER A 70 25.65 -1.60 32.34
CA SER A 70 25.21 -1.23 30.99
C SER A 70 25.13 -2.43 30.05
N LEU A 71 24.24 -2.36 29.06
CA LEU A 71 24.17 -3.32 27.94
C LEU A 71 24.29 -2.55 26.61
N VAL A 72 24.54 -3.28 25.52
CA VAL A 72 24.46 -2.70 24.17
C VAL A 72 23.02 -2.26 23.90
N GLY A 73 22.81 -1.05 23.40
CA GLY A 73 21.49 -0.42 23.28
C GLY A 73 21.08 0.41 24.51
N TRP A 74 21.90 0.46 25.58
CA TRP A 74 21.67 1.27 26.78
C TRP A 74 22.56 2.52 26.84
N GLU A 75 22.88 3.07 25.67
CA GLU A 75 23.66 4.30 25.53
C GLU A 75 22.93 5.49 26.19
N PRO A 76 23.64 6.50 26.71
CA PRO A 76 23.02 7.57 27.50
C PRO A 76 21.84 8.34 26.86
N PRO A 77 21.81 8.60 25.54
CA PRO A 77 20.64 9.21 24.89
C PRO A 77 19.42 8.27 24.81
N ASN A 78 19.65 6.96 24.78
CA ASN A 78 18.63 5.95 24.45
C ASN A 78 17.82 5.54 25.70
N VAL A 79 18.40 5.64 26.90
CA VAL A 79 17.75 5.18 28.15
C VAL A 79 17.78 6.29 29.22
N PRO A 80 16.89 7.31 29.10
CA PRO A 80 16.81 8.41 30.07
C PRO A 80 16.35 7.97 31.48
N ALA A 81 15.89 6.74 31.65
CA ALA A 81 15.63 6.12 32.95
C ALA A 81 16.92 5.74 33.70
N LEU A 82 18.05 5.62 33.01
CA LEU A 82 19.37 5.30 33.59
C LEU A 82 20.33 6.50 33.56
N TRP A 83 20.11 7.47 32.66
CA TRP A 83 21.03 8.57 32.38
C TRP A 83 20.34 9.93 32.31
N GLN A 84 20.92 10.93 32.97
CA GLN A 84 20.55 12.34 32.89
C GLN A 84 21.62 13.12 32.13
N LEU A 85 21.25 13.85 31.08
CA LEU A 85 22.15 14.82 30.44
C LEU A 85 22.50 15.93 31.44
N THR A 86 23.80 16.17 31.67
CA THR A 86 24.30 17.22 32.58
C THR A 86 25.01 18.35 31.86
N GLN A 87 25.62 18.04 30.70
CA GLN A 87 26.16 19.04 29.79
C GLN A 87 25.88 18.58 28.36
N SER A 88 25.05 19.33 27.64
CA SER A 88 24.94 19.18 26.20
C SER A 88 26.30 19.51 25.56
N GLY A 89 26.72 18.70 24.59
CA GLY A 89 27.92 18.92 23.79
C GLY A 89 27.81 20.12 22.87
N GLY A 90 27.77 21.33 23.44
CA GLY A 90 28.03 22.57 22.73
C GLY A 90 29.52 22.68 22.45
N GLY A 91 29.96 22.17 21.29
CA GLY A 91 31.36 22.13 20.91
C GLY A 91 31.97 23.53 20.74
N GLY A 92 32.70 23.98 21.74
CA GLY A 92 33.61 25.13 21.67
C GLY A 92 35.04 24.67 21.95
N GLY A 93 35.82 24.41 20.91
CA GLY A 93 37.15 23.80 21.05
C GLY A 93 38.03 23.93 19.80
N GLY A 94 37.85 25.01 19.05
CA GLY A 94 38.33 25.20 17.69
C GLY A 94 37.14 25.58 16.82
N SER A 95 37.20 26.74 16.15
CA SER A 95 36.25 27.05 15.09
C SER A 95 36.49 26.07 13.97
N ASP A 96 35.56 25.14 13.74
CA ASP A 96 35.62 24.36 12.53
C ASP A 96 35.47 25.33 11.35
N THR A 97 36.48 25.34 10.49
CA THR A 97 36.61 26.25 9.34
C THR A 97 36.81 25.46 8.06
N GLN A 98 36.88 24.14 8.16
CA GLN A 98 36.93 23.26 7.02
C GLN A 98 35.48 22.94 6.64
N ALA A 99 35.14 23.18 5.38
CA ALA A 99 33.84 22.79 4.87
C ALA A 99 33.83 21.29 4.51
N PRO A 100 32.66 20.62 4.62
CA PRO A 100 32.51 19.25 4.15
C PRO A 100 32.90 19.09 2.68
N SER A 101 33.21 17.85 2.28
CA SER A 101 33.40 17.51 0.86
C SER A 101 32.10 17.68 0.07
N ALA A 102 32.21 17.96 -1.24
CA ALA A 102 31.05 18.11 -2.11
C ALA A 102 30.27 16.77 -2.23
N PRO A 103 28.93 16.76 -2.15
CA PRO A 103 28.14 15.55 -2.36
C PRO A 103 28.40 14.97 -3.76
N SER A 104 28.77 13.70 -3.83
CA SER A 104 29.10 13.02 -5.10
C SER A 104 27.94 12.15 -5.59
N ASN A 105 27.94 11.79 -6.89
CA ASN A 105 26.93 10.90 -7.48
C ASN A 105 25.46 11.32 -7.25
N LEU A 106 25.18 12.63 -7.28
CA LEU A 106 23.81 13.14 -7.34
C LEU A 106 23.15 12.58 -8.61
N ARG A 107 22.01 11.93 -8.44
CA ARG A 107 21.21 11.34 -9.53
C ARG A 107 19.73 11.44 -9.23
N VAL A 108 18.93 11.45 -10.29
CA VAL A 108 17.47 11.31 -10.22
C VAL A 108 17.14 9.84 -9.99
N THR A 109 16.27 9.56 -9.03
CA THR A 109 15.80 8.19 -8.69
C THR A 109 14.33 7.97 -9.04
N GLY A 110 13.58 9.04 -9.35
CA GLY A 110 12.20 8.97 -9.80
C GLY A 110 11.65 10.34 -10.20
N THR A 111 10.63 10.35 -11.06
CA THR A 111 9.96 11.56 -11.55
C THR A 111 8.47 11.29 -11.67
N THR A 112 7.63 12.18 -11.14
CA THR A 112 6.18 12.20 -11.41
C THR A 112 5.82 13.47 -12.19
N SER A 113 4.52 13.76 -12.37
CA SER A 113 4.09 15.05 -12.93
C SER A 113 4.25 16.23 -11.95
N SER A 114 4.46 15.99 -10.66
CA SER A 114 4.56 17.05 -9.64
C SER A 114 5.70 16.88 -8.62
N SER A 115 6.58 15.90 -8.84
CA SER A 115 7.74 15.65 -7.98
C SER A 115 8.94 15.04 -8.71
N VAL A 116 10.13 15.22 -8.12
CA VAL A 116 11.39 14.57 -8.52
C VAL A 116 12.07 14.02 -7.26
N SER A 117 12.44 12.74 -7.29
CA SER A 117 13.23 12.08 -6.24
C SER A 117 14.71 12.06 -6.62
N LEU A 118 15.56 12.32 -5.63
CA LEU A 118 17.01 12.47 -5.79
C LEU A 118 17.75 11.60 -4.76
N SER A 119 18.95 11.14 -5.10
CA SER A 119 19.89 10.53 -4.16
C SER A 119 21.33 10.88 -4.53
N TRP A 120 22.20 10.97 -3.53
CA TRP A 120 23.63 11.22 -3.65
C TRP A 120 24.42 10.32 -2.69
N ASN A 121 25.75 10.30 -2.82
CA ASN A 121 26.64 9.70 -1.85
C ASN A 121 26.91 10.71 -0.72
N ALA A 122 27.09 10.22 0.51
CA ALA A 122 27.38 11.07 1.66
C ALA A 122 28.67 11.89 1.48
N SER A 123 28.63 13.13 1.96
CA SER A 123 29.82 13.95 2.16
C SER A 123 30.59 13.50 3.41
N THR A 124 31.86 13.87 3.46
CA THR A 124 32.79 13.63 4.56
C THR A 124 33.30 14.95 5.11
N ASP A 125 33.58 14.97 6.40
CA ASP A 125 34.02 16.16 7.13
C ASP A 125 34.94 15.77 8.30
N ASN A 126 35.73 16.69 8.83
CA ASN A 126 36.65 16.46 9.95
C ASN A 126 35.96 16.39 11.32
N ILE A 127 34.77 17.00 11.48
CA ILE A 127 33.94 16.85 12.69
C ILE A 127 32.63 16.12 12.36
N GLY A 128 31.93 16.51 11.30
CA GLY A 128 30.76 15.78 10.83
C GLY A 128 29.74 16.62 10.04
N VAL A 129 29.17 15.99 9.02
CA VAL A 129 28.08 16.57 8.21
C VAL A 129 26.76 16.49 8.98
N THR A 130 26.12 17.63 9.20
CA THR A 130 24.83 17.73 9.91
C THR A 130 23.63 17.75 8.96
N GLY A 131 23.85 18.08 7.68
CA GLY A 131 22.79 18.01 6.67
C GLY A 131 23.21 18.46 5.29
N TYR A 132 22.22 18.54 4.40
CA TYR A 132 22.34 18.85 3.00
C TYR A 132 21.28 19.85 2.57
N ASP A 133 21.68 20.89 1.83
CA ASP A 133 20.76 21.85 1.23
C ASP A 133 20.53 21.49 -0.25
N VAL A 134 19.26 21.30 -0.59
CA VAL A 134 18.82 20.84 -1.91
C VAL A 134 18.32 22.02 -2.70
N TYR A 135 18.97 22.30 -3.83
CA TYR A 135 18.67 23.43 -4.69
C TYR A 135 17.81 22.98 -5.88
N ARG A 136 16.78 23.77 -6.21
CA ARG A 136 15.99 23.67 -7.45
C ARG A 136 16.14 24.97 -8.22
N ASN A 137 16.63 24.92 -9.45
CA ASN A 137 16.85 26.09 -10.32
C ASN A 137 17.64 27.22 -9.64
N GLY A 138 18.62 26.86 -8.80
CA GLY A 138 19.51 27.80 -8.09
C GLY A 138 19.03 28.27 -6.71
N SER A 139 17.81 27.95 -6.28
CA SER A 139 17.31 28.29 -4.93
C SER A 139 17.17 27.06 -4.05
N VAL A 140 17.53 27.15 -2.76
CA VAL A 140 17.27 26.10 -1.78
C VAL A 140 15.77 25.87 -1.66
N VAL A 141 15.33 24.62 -1.76
CA VAL A 141 13.92 24.22 -1.58
C VAL A 141 13.69 23.35 -0.36
N GLN A 142 14.70 22.58 0.08
CA GLN A 142 14.64 21.75 1.27
C GLN A 142 16.04 21.61 1.91
N THR A 143 16.08 21.44 3.23
CA THR A 143 17.23 20.95 3.99
C THR A 143 16.90 19.55 4.50
N VAL A 144 17.81 18.58 4.35
CA VAL A 144 17.64 17.20 4.85
C VAL A 144 18.89 16.70 5.56
N THR A 145 18.74 15.75 6.49
CA THR A 145 19.87 15.09 7.17
C THR A 145 20.35 13.82 6.44
N GLY A 146 19.48 13.20 5.63
CA GLY A 146 19.79 12.01 4.83
C GLY A 146 20.36 12.33 3.44
N THR A 147 20.74 11.28 2.70
CA THR A 147 21.36 11.36 1.36
C THR A 147 20.38 11.11 0.19
N SER A 148 19.09 11.33 0.46
CA SER A 148 18.02 11.28 -0.53
C SER A 148 16.85 12.19 -0.14
N VAL A 149 16.06 12.60 -1.13
CA VAL A 149 14.91 13.50 -0.94
C VAL A 149 13.90 13.35 -2.07
N THR A 150 12.64 13.75 -1.84
CA THR A 150 11.67 13.99 -2.92
C THR A 150 11.22 15.44 -2.89
N VAL A 151 11.54 16.19 -3.95
CA VAL A 151 11.08 17.57 -4.13
C VAL A 151 9.70 17.53 -4.77
N THR A 152 8.69 18.03 -4.07
CA THR A 152 7.27 18.05 -4.50
C THR A 152 6.83 19.46 -4.92
N GLY A 153 5.56 19.61 -5.33
CA GLY A 153 5.00 20.91 -5.72
C GLY A 153 5.59 21.46 -7.02
N LEU A 154 6.00 20.58 -7.91
CA LEU A 154 6.53 20.93 -9.23
C LEU A 154 5.39 21.03 -10.25
N ALA A 155 5.58 21.85 -11.28
CA ALA A 155 4.68 21.88 -12.45
C ALA A 155 4.98 20.68 -13.35
N ALA A 156 3.95 20.18 -14.05
CA ALA A 156 4.07 19.09 -15.01
C ALA A 156 4.80 19.51 -16.30
N ALA A 157 5.36 18.54 -17.03
CA ALA A 157 6.10 18.73 -18.28
C ALA A 157 7.20 19.81 -18.21
N THR A 158 7.77 20.04 -17.02
CA THR A 158 8.67 21.16 -16.74
C THR A 158 10.06 20.64 -16.39
N ALA A 159 11.08 21.18 -17.07
CA ALA A 159 12.47 20.88 -16.78
C ALA A 159 12.94 21.63 -15.53
N TYR A 160 13.54 20.90 -14.59
CA TYR A 160 14.16 21.41 -13.38
C TYR A 160 15.61 20.97 -13.31
N THR A 161 16.45 21.83 -12.73
CA THR A 161 17.85 21.55 -12.41
C THR A 161 18.02 21.43 -10.91
N PHE A 162 18.80 20.43 -10.48
CA PHE A 162 19.06 20.15 -9.07
C PHE A 162 20.56 20.08 -8.77
N LYS A 163 20.92 20.59 -7.60
CA LYS A 163 22.26 20.52 -6.98
C LYS A 163 22.08 20.30 -5.47
N VAL A 164 23.10 19.77 -4.82
CA VAL A 164 23.12 19.60 -3.37
C VAL A 164 24.46 20.12 -2.81
N THR A 165 24.42 20.84 -1.70
CA THR A 165 25.59 21.12 -0.84
C THR A 165 25.43 20.38 0.49
N ALA A 166 26.54 20.12 1.17
CA ALA A 166 26.58 19.63 2.54
C ALA A 166 26.92 20.76 3.51
N LYS A 167 26.52 20.63 4.78
CA LYS A 167 26.88 21.54 5.88
C LYS A 167 27.19 20.78 7.16
N ASP A 168 28.01 21.40 8.01
CA ASP A 168 28.44 20.87 9.31
C ASP A 168 27.70 21.55 10.49
N ALA A 169 28.19 21.38 11.71
CA ALA A 169 27.64 22.00 12.92
C ALA A 169 28.11 23.45 13.15
N ALA A 170 29.22 23.86 12.53
CA ALA A 170 29.80 25.21 12.65
C ALA A 170 29.22 26.21 11.64
N GLY A 171 28.55 25.72 10.60
CA GLY A 171 27.94 26.51 9.53
C GLY A 171 28.76 26.59 8.24
N ASN A 172 29.85 25.81 8.09
CA ASN A 172 30.56 25.75 6.81
C ASN A 172 29.71 24.98 5.79
N VAL A 173 29.78 25.39 4.53
CA VAL A 173 29.00 24.81 3.43
C VAL A 173 29.95 24.33 2.34
N SER A 174 29.77 23.09 1.89
CA SER A 174 30.60 22.48 0.85
C SER A 174 30.45 23.16 -0.51
N ALA A 175 31.40 22.92 -1.41
CA ALA A 175 31.13 23.10 -2.83
C ALA A 175 29.93 22.23 -3.26
N ALA A 176 29.16 22.71 -4.23
CA ALA A 176 27.97 22.01 -4.73
C ALA A 176 28.35 20.75 -5.52
N SER A 177 27.45 19.76 -5.48
CA SER A 177 27.49 18.57 -6.33
C SER A 177 27.50 18.92 -7.83
N GLY A 178 27.75 17.90 -8.65
CA GLY A 178 27.35 17.94 -10.06
C GLY A 178 25.86 18.28 -10.21
N THR A 179 25.49 18.93 -11.32
CA THR A 179 24.10 19.29 -11.62
C THR A 179 23.40 18.11 -12.27
N VAL A 180 22.17 17.81 -11.86
CA VAL A 180 21.28 16.92 -12.61
C VAL A 180 20.07 17.67 -13.11
N SER A 181 19.60 17.31 -14.30
CA SER A 181 18.34 17.81 -14.86
C SER A 181 17.29 16.71 -14.80
N ALA A 182 16.08 17.07 -14.43
CA ALA A 182 14.91 16.19 -14.49
C ALA A 182 13.74 16.97 -15.08
N THR A 183 13.04 16.36 -16.05
CA THR A 183 11.76 16.89 -16.52
C THR A 183 10.66 16.13 -15.80
N THR A 184 9.76 16.84 -15.12
CA THR A 184 8.54 16.21 -14.60
C THR A 184 7.74 15.62 -15.75
N ALA A 185 7.06 14.50 -15.50
CA ALA A 185 6.14 13.94 -16.48
C ALA A 185 5.08 14.99 -16.86
N ALA A 186 4.50 14.86 -18.05
CA ALA A 186 3.24 15.55 -18.33
C ALA A 186 2.16 15.11 -17.33
N ASN A 187 1.05 15.84 -17.24
CA ASN A 187 -0.17 15.32 -16.64
C ASN A 187 -0.69 14.19 -17.55
N GLY A 188 -0.14 13.00 -17.38
CA GLY A 188 -0.14 11.94 -18.37
C GLY A 188 1.02 10.96 -18.15
N GLY A 189 1.04 10.32 -16.98
CA GLY A 189 1.96 9.24 -16.60
C GLY A 189 1.22 7.90 -16.41
N GLY A 190 0.09 7.73 -17.09
CA GLY A 190 -0.83 6.60 -16.92
C GLY A 190 -2.13 6.91 -17.67
N GLY A 191 -2.23 6.40 -18.89
CA GLY A 191 -3.41 6.43 -19.75
C GLY A 191 -3.87 7.78 -20.32
N GLY A 192 -3.96 7.83 -21.65
CA GLY A 192 -4.64 8.92 -22.36
C GLY A 192 -6.16 8.86 -22.19
N GLY A 193 -6.87 9.88 -22.67
CA GLY A 193 -8.31 10.00 -22.49
C GLY A 193 -8.69 10.75 -21.20
N GLY A 194 -9.80 11.48 -21.26
CA GLY A 194 -10.19 12.44 -20.22
C GLY A 194 -10.57 11.82 -18.87
N THR A 195 -10.95 12.69 -17.93
CA THR A 195 -11.56 12.27 -16.66
C THR A 195 -12.80 11.43 -16.91
N LEU A 196 -12.97 10.32 -16.16
CA LEU A 196 -14.21 9.55 -16.19
C LEU A 196 -15.42 10.45 -15.97
N PRO A 197 -16.55 10.23 -16.68
CA PRO A 197 -17.81 10.91 -16.42
C PRO A 197 -18.25 10.80 -14.95
N LYS A 198 -19.18 11.67 -14.52
CA LYS A 198 -19.77 11.62 -13.18
C LYS A 198 -20.45 10.26 -12.91
N HIS A 199 -21.22 9.80 -13.88
CA HIS A 199 -21.89 8.50 -13.88
C HIS A 199 -21.30 7.62 -14.98
N ILE A 200 -20.92 6.39 -14.64
CA ILE A 200 -20.16 5.52 -15.54
C ILE A 200 -20.85 4.16 -15.75
N LEU A 201 -20.62 3.61 -16.93
CA LEU A 201 -20.88 2.20 -17.23
C LEU A 201 -19.55 1.44 -17.25
N THR A 202 -19.41 0.49 -16.34
CA THR A 202 -18.24 -0.40 -16.23
C THR A 202 -18.55 -1.75 -16.87
N GLY A 203 -17.58 -2.36 -17.56
CA GLY A 203 -17.75 -3.70 -18.11
C GLY A 203 -16.48 -4.53 -18.08
N TYR A 204 -16.59 -5.79 -17.68
CA TYR A 204 -15.46 -6.73 -17.73
C TYR A 204 -15.28 -7.27 -19.15
N TRP A 205 -14.06 -7.18 -19.68
CA TRP A 205 -13.63 -7.80 -20.93
C TRP A 205 -12.81 -9.04 -20.60
N GLN A 206 -13.24 -10.19 -21.10
CA GLN A 206 -12.65 -11.48 -20.79
C GLN A 206 -11.41 -11.73 -21.63
N ASN A 207 -10.26 -11.87 -20.98
CA ASN A 207 -9.00 -12.33 -21.55
C ASN A 207 -8.95 -13.87 -21.61
N PHE A 208 -10.04 -14.53 -22.00
CA PHE A 208 -10.18 -15.99 -22.05
C PHE A 208 -11.49 -16.39 -22.74
N VAL A 209 -11.67 -17.68 -23.05
CA VAL A 209 -12.89 -18.24 -23.68
C VAL A 209 -13.66 -19.12 -22.69
N ASN A 210 -14.94 -18.81 -22.47
CA ASN A 210 -15.84 -19.52 -21.52
C ASN A 210 -17.26 -19.78 -22.07
N GLY A 211 -17.46 -19.70 -23.39
CA GLY A 211 -18.78 -19.80 -24.03
C GLY A 211 -19.47 -18.46 -24.29
N ALA A 212 -19.02 -17.36 -23.67
CA ALA A 212 -19.32 -16.01 -24.12
C ALA A 212 -18.69 -15.72 -25.50
N THR A 213 -19.12 -14.66 -26.18
CA THR A 213 -18.49 -14.24 -27.45
C THR A 213 -17.03 -13.82 -27.24
N PRO A 214 -16.04 -14.44 -27.89
CA PRO A 214 -14.67 -13.92 -27.91
C PRO A 214 -14.65 -12.63 -28.76
N LEU A 215 -14.07 -11.53 -28.25
CA LEU A 215 -13.96 -10.28 -29.01
C LEU A 215 -12.66 -9.53 -28.74
N LYS A 216 -12.10 -8.88 -29.77
CA LYS A 216 -10.97 -7.96 -29.64
C LYS A 216 -11.40 -6.72 -28.86
N LEU A 217 -10.51 -6.11 -28.08
CA LEU A 217 -10.85 -4.92 -27.28
C LEU A 217 -11.37 -3.77 -28.17
N SER A 218 -10.84 -3.62 -29.39
CA SER A 218 -11.36 -2.68 -30.41
C SER A 218 -12.87 -2.80 -30.64
N ALA A 219 -13.45 -4.00 -30.60
CA ALA A 219 -14.86 -4.27 -30.87
C ALA A 219 -15.83 -3.88 -29.74
N VAL A 220 -15.32 -3.57 -28.53
CA VAL A 220 -16.14 -3.08 -27.40
C VAL A 220 -16.86 -1.78 -27.80
N PRO A 221 -18.19 -1.65 -27.64
CA PRO A 221 -18.89 -0.44 -28.03
C PRO A 221 -18.52 0.75 -27.13
N ASN A 222 -18.80 1.97 -27.62
CA ASN A 222 -18.58 3.22 -26.86
C ASN A 222 -19.57 3.41 -25.69
N ASP A 223 -20.44 2.44 -25.43
CA ASP A 223 -21.39 2.47 -24.32
C ASP A 223 -20.70 2.32 -22.96
N TYR A 224 -19.57 1.61 -22.91
CA TYR A 224 -18.74 1.49 -21.70
C TYR A 224 -17.80 2.69 -21.56
N ASP A 225 -17.66 3.23 -20.35
CA ASP A 225 -16.71 4.30 -20.02
C ASP A 225 -15.42 3.72 -19.42
N LEU A 226 -15.57 2.65 -18.63
CA LEU A 226 -14.49 1.90 -17.99
C LEU A 226 -14.56 0.43 -18.42
N ILE A 227 -13.47 -0.05 -19.01
CA ILE A 227 -13.29 -1.44 -19.42
C ILE A 227 -12.31 -2.10 -18.45
N VAL A 228 -12.69 -3.24 -17.90
CA VAL A 228 -11.90 -3.98 -16.92
C VAL A 228 -11.39 -5.26 -17.55
N LEU A 229 -10.08 -5.41 -17.73
CA LEU A 229 -9.48 -6.61 -18.30
C LEU A 229 -9.48 -7.71 -17.24
N ALA A 230 -10.11 -8.84 -17.56
CA ALA A 230 -10.32 -9.98 -16.67
C ALA A 230 -9.47 -11.18 -17.14
N PHE A 231 -8.41 -11.61 -16.47
CA PHE A 231 -7.81 -11.09 -15.23
C PHE A 231 -6.28 -11.13 -15.32
N ALA A 232 -5.59 -10.54 -14.35
CA ALA A 232 -4.18 -10.83 -14.11
C ALA A 232 -4.03 -12.19 -13.41
N GLU A 233 -3.00 -12.94 -13.77
CA GLU A 233 -2.69 -14.26 -13.19
C GLU A 233 -1.61 -14.13 -12.11
N MET A 234 -1.58 -15.04 -11.13
CA MET A 234 -0.49 -15.09 -10.15
C MET A 234 0.80 -15.65 -10.75
N ASP A 235 1.94 -15.00 -10.47
CA ASP A 235 3.25 -15.58 -10.71
C ASP A 235 3.60 -16.62 -9.63
N THR A 236 3.28 -17.88 -9.89
CA THR A 236 3.58 -19.01 -8.98
C THR A 236 5.07 -19.17 -8.69
N ALA A 237 5.96 -18.66 -9.54
CA ALA A 237 7.41 -18.68 -9.32
C ALA A 237 7.91 -17.52 -8.44
N ARG A 238 7.08 -16.48 -8.22
CA ARG A 238 7.48 -15.26 -7.50
C ARG A 238 6.32 -14.73 -6.64
N PRO A 239 6.13 -15.26 -5.41
CA PRO A 239 4.98 -14.96 -4.55
C PRO A 239 4.64 -13.48 -4.45
N GLY A 240 3.36 -13.16 -4.61
CA GLY A 240 2.82 -11.80 -4.68
C GLY A 240 2.88 -11.12 -6.05
N ALA A 241 3.78 -11.54 -6.96
CA ALA A 241 3.79 -10.99 -8.31
C ALA A 241 2.61 -11.51 -9.15
N VAL A 242 2.26 -10.72 -10.16
CA VAL A 242 1.27 -11.04 -11.18
C VAL A 242 1.88 -11.10 -12.57
N LYS A 243 1.17 -11.74 -13.50
CA LYS A 243 1.44 -11.78 -14.94
C LYS A 243 0.20 -11.36 -15.70
N PHE A 244 0.42 -10.77 -16.88
CA PHE A 244 -0.65 -10.48 -17.82
C PHE A 244 -0.10 -10.44 -19.25
N GLY A 245 -0.89 -10.99 -20.17
CA GLY A 245 -0.71 -11.04 -21.62
C GLY A 245 -1.98 -11.61 -22.23
N VAL A 246 -2.18 -11.44 -23.54
CA VAL A 246 -3.34 -12.01 -24.23
C VAL A 246 -3.32 -13.52 -24.10
N ASP A 247 -4.38 -14.10 -23.54
CA ASP A 247 -4.48 -15.56 -23.36
C ASP A 247 -4.37 -16.31 -24.70
N SER A 248 -3.73 -17.47 -24.65
CA SER A 248 -3.55 -18.39 -25.76
C SER A 248 -4.87 -18.86 -26.40
N SER A 249 -5.92 -19.13 -25.61
CA SER A 249 -7.22 -19.57 -26.14
C SER A 249 -7.95 -18.42 -26.84
N LEU A 250 -7.93 -17.22 -26.24
CA LEU A 250 -8.48 -16.02 -26.83
C LEU A 250 -7.72 -15.58 -28.09
N SER A 251 -6.39 -15.62 -28.05
CA SER A 251 -5.51 -15.35 -29.20
C SER A 251 -5.87 -16.24 -30.37
N SER A 252 -6.02 -17.54 -30.13
CA SER A 252 -6.41 -18.53 -31.13
C SER A 252 -7.81 -18.27 -31.67
N ALA A 253 -8.80 -18.02 -30.79
CA ALA A 253 -10.19 -17.73 -31.18
C ALA A 253 -10.34 -16.44 -32.00
N LEU A 254 -9.41 -15.49 -31.87
CA LEU A 254 -9.41 -14.20 -32.57
C LEU A 254 -8.40 -14.11 -33.73
N GLY A 255 -7.86 -15.25 -34.17
CA GLY A 255 -6.99 -15.34 -35.34
C GLY A 255 -5.57 -14.79 -35.11
N GLY A 256 -4.98 -15.08 -33.94
CA GLY A 256 -3.65 -14.60 -33.54
C GLY A 256 -3.65 -13.22 -32.89
N TYR A 257 -4.71 -12.87 -32.14
CA TYR A 257 -4.75 -11.61 -31.39
C TYR A 257 -3.62 -11.58 -30.34
N SER A 258 -2.80 -10.54 -30.36
CA SER A 258 -1.54 -10.49 -29.61
C SER A 258 -1.49 -9.30 -28.63
N ASP A 259 -0.53 -9.32 -27.70
CA ASP A 259 -0.23 -8.18 -26.82
C ASP A 259 -0.10 -6.86 -27.59
N ALA A 260 0.54 -6.88 -28.76
CA ALA A 260 0.70 -5.69 -29.61
C ALA A 260 -0.64 -5.18 -30.16
N ASN A 261 -1.58 -6.08 -30.47
CA ASN A 261 -2.94 -5.68 -30.86
C ASN A 261 -3.71 -5.13 -29.66
N LEU A 262 -3.59 -5.75 -28.48
CA LEU A 262 -4.25 -5.28 -27.26
C LEU A 262 -3.75 -3.87 -26.88
N ILE A 263 -2.44 -3.62 -26.93
CA ILE A 263 -1.84 -2.29 -26.70
C ILE A 263 -2.41 -1.25 -27.68
N SER A 264 -2.47 -1.58 -28.98
CA SER A 264 -3.06 -0.72 -30.01
C SER A 264 -4.54 -0.44 -29.76
N ASP A 265 -5.30 -1.45 -29.33
CA ASP A 265 -6.72 -1.31 -29.02
C ASP A 265 -6.95 -0.46 -27.75
N ILE A 266 -6.11 -0.60 -26.71
CA ILE A 266 -6.15 0.24 -25.50
C ILE A 266 -5.93 1.71 -25.87
N GLN A 267 -4.91 1.99 -26.69
CA GLN A 267 -4.64 3.35 -27.19
C GLN A 267 -5.83 3.92 -27.99
N ALA A 268 -6.51 3.11 -28.79
CA ALA A 268 -7.72 3.52 -29.50
C ALA A 268 -8.90 3.79 -28.54
N LYS A 269 -9.06 3.02 -27.45
CA LYS A 269 -10.05 3.29 -26.40
C LYS A 269 -9.75 4.58 -25.64
N HIS A 270 -8.49 4.84 -25.32
CA HIS A 270 -8.03 6.11 -24.74
C HIS A 270 -8.31 7.31 -25.64
N ALA A 271 -8.05 7.18 -26.95
CA ALA A 271 -8.40 8.21 -27.94
C ALA A 271 -9.93 8.46 -28.03
N ALA A 272 -10.75 7.43 -27.79
CA ALA A 272 -12.20 7.54 -27.66
C ALA A 272 -12.68 8.00 -26.26
N GLY A 273 -11.77 8.47 -25.39
CA GLY A 273 -12.08 8.98 -24.06
C GLY A 273 -12.46 7.90 -23.03
N LYS A 274 -12.17 6.63 -23.31
CA LYS A 274 -12.48 5.49 -22.44
C LYS A 274 -11.29 5.16 -21.56
N LYS A 275 -11.54 4.43 -20.48
CA LYS A 275 -10.53 3.97 -19.53
C LYS A 275 -10.42 2.46 -19.51
N VAL A 276 -9.21 1.95 -19.33
CA VAL A 276 -8.90 0.51 -19.33
C VAL A 276 -8.02 0.19 -18.13
N ILE A 277 -8.51 -0.68 -17.25
CA ILE A 277 -7.83 -1.14 -16.05
C ILE A 277 -7.72 -2.67 -16.04
N LEU A 278 -6.83 -3.21 -15.21
CA LEU A 278 -6.65 -4.66 -15.07
C LEU A 278 -7.18 -5.15 -13.72
N SER A 279 -8.06 -6.15 -13.74
CA SER A 279 -8.58 -6.77 -12.53
C SER A 279 -7.65 -7.86 -12.00
N ILE A 280 -7.57 -7.93 -10.67
CA ILE A 280 -6.96 -9.02 -9.93
C ILE A 280 -8.02 -9.81 -9.17
N GLY A 281 -8.14 -11.10 -9.46
CA GLY A 281 -9.12 -11.98 -8.84
C GLY A 281 -10.02 -12.70 -9.85
N GLY A 282 -11.32 -12.66 -9.60
CA GLY A 282 -12.31 -13.56 -10.18
C GLY A 282 -12.27 -14.95 -9.52
N GLU A 283 -13.20 -15.82 -9.91
CA GLU A 283 -13.44 -17.15 -9.31
C GLU A 283 -12.15 -18.00 -9.10
N GLN A 284 -11.16 -17.87 -9.99
CA GLN A 284 -9.89 -18.63 -9.93
C GLN A 284 -8.68 -17.80 -9.49
N GLY A 285 -8.83 -16.48 -9.30
CA GLY A 285 -7.72 -15.56 -9.08
C GLY A 285 -7.32 -15.44 -7.62
N ASN A 286 -6.25 -16.13 -7.25
CA ASN A 286 -5.62 -16.01 -5.92
C ASN A 286 -4.30 -15.25 -6.02
N ILE A 287 -4.15 -14.13 -5.29
CA ILE A 287 -2.85 -13.46 -5.11
C ILE A 287 -2.41 -13.62 -3.66
N SER A 288 -1.28 -14.30 -3.46
CA SER A 288 -0.64 -14.39 -2.14
C SER A 288 -0.03 -13.04 -1.75
N LEU A 289 -0.73 -12.28 -0.92
CA LEU A 289 -0.22 -11.08 -0.21
C LEU A 289 -0.06 -11.34 1.29
N ASP A 290 0.21 -12.59 1.68
CA ASP A 290 0.23 -13.01 3.08
C ASP A 290 1.40 -12.38 3.86
N ASN A 291 2.53 -12.15 3.20
CA ASN A 291 3.73 -11.56 3.78
C ASN A 291 3.98 -10.13 3.27
N ALA A 292 4.37 -9.22 4.16
CA ALA A 292 4.73 -7.85 3.78
C ALA A 292 5.97 -7.79 2.86
N SER A 293 6.86 -8.79 2.96
CA SER A 293 8.01 -8.99 2.07
C SER A 293 8.20 -10.49 1.79
N PRO A 294 8.54 -10.90 0.56
CA PRO A 294 8.72 -10.07 -0.64
C PRO A 294 7.41 -9.72 -1.36
N ASN A 295 6.27 -10.28 -0.95
CA ASN A 295 5.05 -10.32 -1.77
C ASN A 295 4.52 -8.94 -2.18
N VAL A 296 4.50 -7.95 -1.27
CA VAL A 296 4.04 -6.58 -1.58
C VAL A 296 4.93 -5.92 -2.65
N ALA A 297 6.26 -6.02 -2.52
CA ALA A 297 7.18 -5.49 -3.51
C ALA A 297 7.03 -6.19 -4.87
N ASN A 298 6.94 -7.53 -4.85
CA ASN A 298 6.71 -8.35 -6.04
C ASN A 298 5.41 -7.96 -6.78
N PHE A 299 4.31 -7.71 -6.05
CA PHE A 299 3.06 -7.21 -6.60
C PHE A 299 3.24 -5.83 -7.24
N VAL A 300 3.78 -4.87 -6.49
CA VAL A 300 3.95 -3.48 -6.93
C VAL A 300 4.82 -3.41 -8.18
N ASP A 301 5.94 -4.15 -8.23
CA ASP A 301 6.84 -4.18 -9.39
C ASP A 301 6.20 -4.82 -10.63
N SER A 302 5.53 -5.97 -10.46
CA SER A 302 4.89 -6.67 -11.59
C SER A 302 3.70 -5.89 -12.12
N MET A 303 2.80 -5.43 -11.25
CA MET A 303 1.62 -4.68 -11.66
C MET A 303 2.00 -3.33 -12.28
N TYR A 304 3.00 -2.60 -11.74
CA TYR A 304 3.50 -1.39 -12.38
C TYR A 304 4.08 -1.67 -13.77
N SER A 305 4.86 -2.75 -13.92
CA SER A 305 5.40 -3.18 -15.21
C SER A 305 4.27 -3.44 -16.22
N ILE A 306 3.23 -4.16 -15.83
CA ILE A 306 2.05 -4.44 -16.67
C ILE A 306 1.32 -3.14 -17.04
N ILE A 307 1.01 -2.28 -16.07
CA ILE A 307 0.35 -0.97 -16.30
C ILE A 307 1.14 -0.13 -17.30
N THR A 308 2.47 -0.02 -17.15
CA THR A 308 3.31 0.74 -18.09
C THR A 308 3.44 0.08 -19.46
N ARG A 309 3.49 -1.26 -19.54
CA ARG A 309 3.63 -2.01 -20.80
C ARG A 309 2.36 -1.94 -21.65
N PHE A 310 1.19 -2.10 -21.02
CA PHE A 310 -0.10 -2.08 -21.70
C PHE A 310 -0.71 -0.68 -21.80
N GLY A 311 -0.18 0.31 -21.07
CA GLY A 311 -0.72 1.65 -21.01
C GLY A 311 -2.07 1.70 -20.28
N LEU A 312 -2.19 1.02 -19.14
CA LEU A 312 -3.43 0.96 -18.36
C LEU A 312 -3.60 2.19 -17.46
N ASP A 313 -4.84 2.45 -17.06
CA ASP A 313 -5.19 3.56 -16.17
C ASP A 313 -5.10 3.19 -14.68
N GLY A 314 -4.96 1.91 -14.34
CA GLY A 314 -5.01 1.43 -12.96
C GLY A 314 -5.49 -0.02 -12.82
N ILE A 315 -6.11 -0.35 -11.69
CA ILE A 315 -6.50 -1.73 -11.34
C ILE A 315 -7.92 -1.84 -10.76
N ASP A 316 -8.43 -3.06 -10.80
CA ASP A 316 -9.65 -3.50 -10.12
C ASP A 316 -9.34 -4.62 -9.11
N ILE A 317 -10.07 -4.64 -7.98
CA ILE A 317 -9.92 -5.63 -6.90
C ILE A 317 -11.14 -6.55 -6.87
N ASP A 318 -10.99 -7.79 -7.32
CA ASP A 318 -12.05 -8.80 -7.45
C ASP A 318 -11.68 -10.12 -6.74
N LEU A 319 -11.01 -10.02 -5.59
CA LEU A 319 -10.55 -11.15 -4.79
C LEU A 319 -11.73 -11.75 -3.99
N GLU A 320 -12.10 -12.99 -4.27
CA GLU A 320 -13.25 -13.67 -3.65
C GLU A 320 -12.88 -14.64 -2.51
N HIS A 321 -11.60 -15.04 -2.42
CA HIS A 321 -11.12 -16.09 -1.49
C HIS A 321 -10.47 -15.53 -0.22
N GLY A 322 -10.82 -14.30 0.16
CA GLY A 322 -10.22 -13.55 1.26
C GLY A 322 -8.98 -12.75 0.86
N MET A 323 -8.52 -11.87 1.75
CA MET A 323 -7.39 -10.96 1.49
C MET A 323 -6.65 -10.56 2.77
N ASN A 324 -5.35 -10.31 2.67
CA ASN A 324 -4.58 -9.63 3.71
C ASN A 324 -4.74 -8.11 3.54
N VAL A 325 -5.72 -7.52 4.25
CA VAL A 325 -6.08 -6.10 4.11
C VAL A 325 -4.88 -5.15 4.34
N PRO A 326 -4.02 -5.31 5.37
CA PRO A 326 -2.85 -4.44 5.54
C PRO A 326 -1.86 -4.49 4.38
N ASN A 327 -1.51 -5.69 3.89
CA ASN A 327 -0.54 -5.85 2.81
C ASN A 327 -1.11 -5.38 1.46
N LEU A 328 -2.40 -5.65 1.18
CA LEU A 328 -3.09 -5.15 -0.01
C LEU A 328 -3.24 -3.62 0.01
N THR A 329 -3.57 -3.03 1.17
CA THR A 329 -3.57 -1.57 1.36
C THR A 329 -2.19 -0.98 1.03
N SER A 330 -1.12 -1.56 1.58
CA SER A 330 0.26 -1.11 1.35
C SER A 330 0.66 -1.23 -0.13
N ALA A 331 0.31 -2.36 -0.77
CA ALA A 331 0.57 -2.62 -2.18
C ALA A 331 -0.12 -1.60 -3.10
N ILE A 332 -1.41 -1.35 -2.89
CA ILE A 332 -2.18 -0.40 -3.70
C ILE A 332 -1.65 1.03 -3.52
N ARG A 333 -1.28 1.43 -2.30
CA ARG A 333 -0.68 2.77 -2.04
C ARG A 333 0.67 2.94 -2.75
N GLN A 334 1.56 1.95 -2.65
CA GLN A 334 2.86 2.00 -3.34
C GLN A 334 2.70 2.01 -4.86
N LEU A 335 1.75 1.23 -5.40
CA LEU A 335 1.44 1.23 -6.83
C LEU A 335 0.87 2.58 -7.29
N GLN A 336 -0.09 3.13 -6.56
CA GLN A 336 -0.69 4.45 -6.83
C GLN A 336 0.38 5.56 -6.79
N GLN A 337 1.34 5.50 -5.87
CA GLN A 337 2.45 6.46 -5.83
C GLN A 337 3.37 6.37 -7.06
N ARG A 338 3.54 5.18 -7.64
CA ARG A 338 4.35 4.98 -8.87
C ARG A 338 3.61 5.39 -10.14
N VAL A 339 2.31 5.07 -10.25
CA VAL A 339 1.48 5.45 -11.41
C VAL A 339 1.09 6.94 -11.36
N GLY A 340 0.94 7.51 -10.16
CA GLY A 340 0.63 8.91 -9.94
C GLY A 340 -0.87 9.22 -9.86
N PRO A 341 -1.26 10.50 -10.02
CA PRO A 341 -2.61 10.97 -9.70
C PRO A 341 -3.70 10.55 -10.71
N GLY A 342 -3.32 9.94 -11.84
CA GLY A 342 -4.28 9.39 -12.82
C GLY A 342 -4.78 7.98 -12.49
N PHE A 343 -4.23 7.34 -11.45
CA PHE A 343 -4.52 5.96 -11.08
C PHE A 343 -6.00 5.73 -10.73
N ILE A 344 -6.66 4.88 -11.51
CA ILE A 344 -8.01 4.39 -11.26
C ILE A 344 -7.95 3.15 -10.37
N LEU A 345 -8.72 3.16 -9.28
CA LEU A 345 -8.90 2.02 -8.39
C LEU A 345 -10.37 1.64 -8.33
N THR A 346 -10.71 0.42 -8.73
CA THR A 346 -12.06 -0.14 -8.51
C THR A 346 -12.02 -1.40 -7.65
N MET A 347 -13.19 -1.80 -7.16
CA MET A 347 -13.37 -3.04 -6.39
C MET A 347 -14.69 -3.68 -6.80
N ALA A 348 -14.77 -5.01 -6.84
CA ALA A 348 -15.98 -5.78 -7.12
C ALA A 348 -16.31 -6.80 -6.00
N PRO A 349 -16.56 -6.33 -4.76
CA PRO A 349 -16.94 -7.20 -3.66
C PRO A 349 -18.25 -7.96 -3.93
N GLN A 350 -18.36 -9.16 -3.36
CA GLN A 350 -19.63 -9.89 -3.30
C GLN A 350 -20.60 -9.20 -2.33
N THR A 351 -21.88 -9.53 -2.40
CA THR A 351 -22.89 -8.95 -1.48
C THR A 351 -22.56 -9.19 0.00
N ILE A 352 -22.02 -10.37 0.35
CA ILE A 352 -21.62 -10.73 1.73
C ILE A 352 -20.59 -9.76 2.31
N ASP A 353 -19.66 -9.26 1.48
CA ASP A 353 -18.62 -8.34 1.86
C ASP A 353 -19.15 -6.93 2.15
N MET A 354 -20.38 -6.64 1.74
CA MET A 354 -21.00 -5.31 1.86
C MET A 354 -22.06 -5.22 2.97
N GLN A 355 -22.31 -6.31 3.71
CA GLN A 355 -23.31 -6.35 4.79
C GLN A 355 -22.87 -5.65 6.09
N SER A 356 -21.60 -5.28 6.24
CA SER A 356 -21.05 -4.72 7.49
C SER A 356 -19.81 -3.87 7.22
N PRO A 357 -19.59 -2.74 7.92
CA PRO A 357 -18.38 -1.92 7.73
C PRO A 357 -17.09 -2.61 8.22
N ASN A 358 -17.21 -3.76 8.89
CA ASN A 358 -16.09 -4.49 9.49
C ASN A 358 -15.55 -5.64 8.60
N THR A 359 -16.12 -5.87 7.42
CA THR A 359 -15.61 -6.89 6.46
C THR A 359 -14.26 -6.50 5.88
N ALA A 360 -13.55 -7.44 5.26
CA ALA A 360 -12.23 -7.19 4.67
C ALA A 360 -12.27 -6.11 3.58
N TYR A 361 -13.25 -6.16 2.67
CA TYR A 361 -13.44 -5.12 1.64
C TYR A 361 -13.81 -3.77 2.22
N MET A 362 -14.67 -3.70 3.24
CA MET A 362 -15.04 -2.41 3.84
C MET A 362 -13.88 -1.79 4.63
N GLN A 363 -13.03 -2.59 5.26
CA GLN A 363 -11.76 -2.13 5.84
C GLN A 363 -10.79 -1.65 4.75
N LEU A 364 -10.65 -2.39 3.64
CA LEU A 364 -9.81 -2.01 2.50
C LEU A 364 -10.27 -0.67 1.88
N TYR A 365 -11.56 -0.53 1.62
CA TYR A 365 -12.16 0.73 1.15
C TYR A 365 -11.94 1.86 2.14
N SER A 366 -12.14 1.64 3.44
CA SER A 366 -11.88 2.67 4.48
C SER A 366 -10.44 3.18 4.40
N ASN A 367 -9.47 2.26 4.26
CA ASN A 367 -8.05 2.58 4.14
C ASN A 367 -7.65 3.29 2.82
N LEU A 368 -8.48 3.18 1.77
CA LEU A 368 -8.19 3.64 0.40
C LEU A 368 -9.27 4.61 -0.14
N LYS A 369 -10.13 5.15 0.74
CA LYS A 369 -11.33 5.91 0.36
C LYS A 369 -11.04 7.17 -0.45
N ASP A 370 -9.91 7.81 -0.20
CA ASP A 370 -9.42 9.01 -0.91
C ASP A 370 -8.90 8.73 -2.34
N ILE A 371 -8.62 7.47 -2.70
CA ILE A 371 -8.18 7.07 -4.05
C ILE A 371 -9.14 6.10 -4.76
N THR A 372 -10.14 5.54 -4.06
CA THR A 372 -11.14 4.65 -4.66
C THR A 372 -11.98 5.40 -5.69
N THR A 373 -12.09 4.87 -6.91
CA THR A 373 -12.90 5.44 -7.99
C THR A 373 -14.33 4.93 -7.96
N VAL A 374 -14.53 3.61 -7.80
CA VAL A 374 -15.86 2.99 -7.62
C VAL A 374 -15.75 1.58 -7.02
N ILE A 375 -16.68 1.24 -6.14
CA ILE A 375 -17.01 -0.12 -5.73
C ILE A 375 -18.23 -0.56 -6.54
N ASN A 376 -18.07 -1.59 -7.35
CA ASN A 376 -19.13 -2.18 -8.17
C ASN A 376 -19.58 -3.50 -7.54
N VAL A 377 -20.48 -3.44 -6.57
CA VAL A 377 -20.89 -4.64 -5.81
C VAL A 377 -21.54 -5.67 -6.74
N GLN A 378 -21.10 -6.93 -6.65
CA GLN A 378 -21.64 -8.03 -7.43
C GLN A 378 -23.02 -8.45 -6.89
N TYR A 379 -24.11 -7.91 -7.44
CA TYR A 379 -25.48 -8.22 -7.02
C TYR A 379 -26.05 -9.52 -7.63
N TYR A 380 -25.23 -10.56 -7.70
CA TYR A 380 -25.53 -11.85 -8.32
C TYR A 380 -24.75 -12.99 -7.66
N ASN A 381 -25.01 -14.24 -8.08
CA ASN A 381 -24.50 -15.46 -7.43
C ASN A 381 -24.72 -15.50 -5.89
N SER A 382 -25.73 -14.78 -5.40
CA SER A 382 -25.94 -14.49 -3.98
C SER A 382 -27.20 -15.15 -3.44
N GLY A 383 -27.14 -15.57 -2.16
CA GLY A 383 -28.35 -15.86 -1.39
C GLY A 383 -29.21 -14.61 -1.15
N CYS A 384 -30.26 -14.74 -0.33
CA CYS A 384 -30.93 -13.55 0.17
C CYS A 384 -29.98 -12.79 1.13
N MET A 385 -30.05 -11.46 1.09
CA MET A 385 -29.22 -10.57 1.92
C MET A 385 -30.08 -9.52 2.59
N LEU A 386 -29.65 -9.04 3.76
CA LEU A 386 -30.43 -8.06 4.51
C LEU A 386 -30.29 -6.68 3.87
N GLY A 387 -31.41 -6.03 3.55
CA GLY A 387 -31.45 -4.61 3.25
C GLY A 387 -31.26 -3.75 4.50
N ARG A 388 -31.20 -2.43 4.32
CA ARG A 388 -31.03 -1.47 5.42
C ARG A 388 -32.15 -1.49 6.46
N ASP A 389 -33.34 -1.94 6.06
CA ASP A 389 -34.50 -2.13 6.94
C ASP A 389 -34.49 -3.47 7.70
N GLY A 390 -33.43 -4.27 7.55
CA GLY A 390 -33.27 -5.56 8.21
C GLY A 390 -34.05 -6.72 7.57
N LYS A 391 -34.74 -6.51 6.44
CA LYS A 391 -35.45 -7.58 5.72
C LYS A 391 -34.52 -8.28 4.72
N CYS A 392 -34.69 -9.59 4.54
CA CYS A 392 -33.98 -10.32 3.49
C CYS A 392 -34.61 -10.05 2.11
N TYR A 393 -33.80 -9.62 1.16
CA TYR A 393 -34.14 -9.50 -0.25
C TYR A 393 -33.39 -10.55 -1.06
N SER A 394 -33.99 -11.09 -2.11
CA SER A 394 -33.40 -12.13 -2.95
C SER A 394 -32.92 -11.59 -4.30
N GLN A 395 -31.75 -12.06 -4.75
CA GLN A 395 -31.17 -11.69 -6.05
C GLN A 395 -32.16 -11.85 -7.22
N GLY A 396 -31.97 -11.08 -8.29
CA GLY A 396 -32.88 -11.07 -9.44
C GLY A 396 -34.10 -10.14 -9.28
N THR A 397 -34.10 -9.24 -8.29
CA THR A 397 -35.20 -8.29 -8.02
C THR A 397 -34.71 -6.85 -7.94
N VAL A 398 -35.61 -5.88 -8.16
CA VAL A 398 -35.27 -4.44 -8.05
C VAL A 398 -35.03 -4.03 -6.59
N GLU A 399 -35.72 -4.69 -5.65
CA GLU A 399 -35.51 -4.48 -4.22
C GLU A 399 -34.16 -4.98 -3.75
N PHE A 400 -33.64 -6.09 -4.29
CA PHE A 400 -32.29 -6.55 -3.96
C PHE A 400 -31.23 -5.52 -4.34
N LEU A 401 -31.32 -4.96 -5.55
CA LEU A 401 -30.42 -3.90 -5.99
C LEU A 401 -30.55 -2.66 -5.09
N THR A 402 -31.78 -2.16 -4.87
CA THR A 402 -31.99 -0.90 -4.15
C THR A 402 -31.73 -1.00 -2.65
N ALA A 403 -32.16 -2.07 -1.98
CA ALA A 403 -32.08 -2.21 -0.53
C ALA A 403 -30.66 -2.52 -0.03
N LEU A 404 -29.87 -3.32 -0.76
CA LEU A 404 -28.46 -3.56 -0.43
C LEU A 404 -27.58 -2.37 -0.82
N THR A 405 -27.90 -1.65 -1.91
CA THR A 405 -27.17 -0.41 -2.24
C THR A 405 -27.39 0.64 -1.15
N ASP A 406 -28.63 0.85 -0.70
CA ASP A 406 -28.94 1.78 0.41
C ASP A 406 -28.30 1.35 1.75
N LEU A 407 -28.19 0.04 2.03
CA LEU A 407 -27.39 -0.45 3.16
C LEU A 407 -25.92 0.02 3.06
N SER A 408 -25.30 -0.21 1.90
CA SER A 408 -23.88 0.10 1.66
C SER A 408 -23.58 1.61 1.66
N LEU A 409 -24.56 2.43 1.24
CA LEU A 409 -24.51 3.90 1.23
C LEU A 409 -24.46 4.54 2.64
N GLN A 410 -24.52 3.73 3.71
CA GLN A 410 -24.18 4.17 5.06
C GLN A 410 -22.68 4.41 5.26
N TRP A 411 -21.83 3.80 4.42
CA TRP A 411 -20.38 3.77 4.60
C TRP A 411 -19.64 4.18 3.31
N VAL A 412 -20.14 3.75 2.14
CA VAL A 412 -19.61 4.09 0.83
C VAL A 412 -20.17 5.43 0.34
N ALA A 413 -19.34 6.31 -0.20
CA ALA A 413 -19.84 7.55 -0.81
C ALA A 413 -20.65 7.23 -2.09
N PRO A 414 -21.75 7.94 -2.39
CA PRO A 414 -22.57 7.64 -3.57
C PRO A 414 -21.78 7.65 -4.88
N SER A 415 -20.86 8.61 -5.03
CA SER A 415 -19.96 8.73 -6.19
C SER A 415 -18.91 7.62 -6.31
N GLN A 416 -18.84 6.73 -5.32
CA GLN A 416 -17.94 5.58 -5.26
C GLN A 416 -18.70 4.25 -5.18
N LEU A 417 -20.01 4.21 -5.47
CA LEU A 417 -20.81 2.98 -5.43
C LEU A 417 -21.62 2.78 -6.72
N GLY A 418 -21.46 1.62 -7.35
CA GLY A 418 -22.13 1.22 -8.59
C GLY A 418 -22.76 -0.19 -8.47
N LEU A 419 -23.74 -0.45 -9.33
CA LEU A 419 -24.54 -1.68 -9.32
C LEU A 419 -23.97 -2.70 -10.32
N GLY A 420 -23.29 -3.74 -9.82
CA GLY A 420 -22.78 -4.85 -10.64
C GLY A 420 -23.85 -5.92 -10.88
N VAL A 421 -24.16 -6.22 -12.15
CA VAL A 421 -25.17 -7.23 -12.53
C VAL A 421 -24.73 -8.10 -13.72
N PRO A 422 -25.26 -9.32 -13.88
CA PRO A 422 -24.97 -10.16 -15.05
C PRO A 422 -25.55 -9.53 -16.32
N ALA A 423 -24.78 -9.49 -17.41
CA ALA A 423 -25.22 -8.94 -18.69
C ALA A 423 -26.36 -9.76 -19.31
N THR A 424 -26.31 -11.08 -19.11
CA THR A 424 -27.29 -12.06 -19.58
C THR A 424 -27.52 -13.12 -18.50
N ALA A 425 -28.57 -13.92 -18.66
CA ALA A 425 -28.86 -15.04 -17.75
C ALA A 425 -27.77 -16.13 -17.74
N SER A 426 -26.94 -16.23 -18.77
CA SER A 426 -25.82 -17.19 -18.84
C SER A 426 -24.53 -16.67 -18.20
N ALA A 427 -24.46 -15.39 -17.86
CA ALA A 427 -23.24 -14.79 -17.30
C ALA A 427 -22.99 -15.14 -15.82
N ALA A 428 -24.02 -15.61 -15.10
CA ALA A 428 -23.95 -15.97 -13.69
C ALA A 428 -24.87 -17.17 -13.40
N GLY A 429 -24.61 -17.91 -12.30
CA GLY A 429 -25.47 -19.01 -11.84
C GLY A 429 -26.82 -18.54 -11.26
N GLY A 430 -26.94 -17.27 -10.90
CA GLY A 430 -28.19 -16.63 -10.52
C GLY A 430 -28.05 -15.11 -10.39
N GLY A 431 -29.18 -14.40 -10.28
CA GLY A 431 -29.20 -12.95 -10.02
C GLY A 431 -29.29 -12.04 -11.25
N TYR A 432 -29.36 -12.60 -12.46
CA TYR A 432 -29.68 -11.81 -13.67
C TYR A 432 -31.01 -11.06 -13.52
N VAL A 433 -31.02 -9.82 -14.00
CA VAL A 433 -32.21 -8.97 -14.12
C VAL A 433 -32.28 -8.38 -15.53
N ALA A 434 -33.50 -8.10 -16.00
CA ALA A 434 -33.65 -7.35 -17.25
C ALA A 434 -33.00 -5.95 -17.15
N PRO A 435 -32.40 -5.40 -18.21
CA PRO A 435 -31.74 -4.08 -18.17
C PRO A 435 -32.65 -2.93 -17.69
N SER A 436 -33.97 -3.03 -17.89
CA SER A 436 -34.95 -2.08 -17.34
C SER A 436 -34.98 -2.06 -15.80
N VAL A 437 -34.78 -3.21 -15.14
CA VAL A 437 -34.72 -3.31 -13.68
C VAL A 437 -33.51 -2.57 -13.12
N VAL A 438 -32.37 -2.61 -13.82
CA VAL A 438 -31.18 -1.81 -13.48
C VAL A 438 -31.49 -0.32 -13.56
N ASN A 439 -32.18 0.10 -14.63
CA ASN A 439 -32.58 1.49 -14.82
C ASN A 439 -33.53 1.99 -13.72
N ASP A 440 -34.47 1.16 -13.29
CA ASP A 440 -35.42 1.51 -12.23
C ASP A 440 -34.76 1.53 -10.85
N ALA A 441 -33.79 0.65 -10.59
CA ALA A 441 -32.95 0.72 -9.39
C ALA A 441 -32.09 2.01 -9.35
N LEU A 442 -31.43 2.36 -10.46
CA LEU A 442 -30.61 3.58 -10.55
C LEU A 442 -31.46 4.84 -10.34
N ARG A 443 -32.64 4.94 -10.98
CA ARG A 443 -33.58 6.06 -10.78
C ARG A 443 -34.09 6.14 -9.35
N SER A 444 -34.41 4.99 -8.75
CA SER A 444 -34.87 4.89 -7.35
C SER A 444 -33.85 5.44 -6.38
N LEU A 445 -32.59 5.01 -6.50
CA LEU A 445 -31.48 5.47 -5.67
C LEU A 445 -31.19 6.95 -5.91
N ALA A 446 -31.06 7.39 -7.16
CA ALA A 446 -30.73 8.77 -7.51
C ALA A 446 -31.78 9.78 -7.00
N ASN A 447 -33.07 9.43 -7.10
CA ASN A 447 -34.18 10.34 -6.77
C ASN A 447 -34.82 10.09 -5.39
N GLY A 448 -34.43 9.04 -4.67
CA GLY A 448 -35.07 8.66 -3.40
C GLY A 448 -36.52 8.18 -3.56
N THR A 449 -36.88 7.66 -4.73
CA THR A 449 -38.23 7.17 -5.04
C THR A 449 -38.36 5.68 -4.74
N GLN A 450 -39.58 5.22 -4.46
CA GLN A 450 -39.84 3.79 -4.25
C GLN A 450 -39.64 3.00 -5.56
N SER A 451 -39.11 1.79 -5.47
CA SER A 451 -39.07 0.81 -6.57
C SER A 451 -39.38 -0.58 -6.03
N GLY A 452 -40.34 -1.26 -6.67
CA GLY A 452 -41.00 -2.42 -6.08
C GLY A 452 -41.57 -2.08 -4.69
N SER A 453 -41.24 -2.89 -3.70
CA SER A 453 -41.61 -2.72 -2.30
C SER A 453 -40.61 -1.92 -1.44
N TYR A 454 -39.43 -1.56 -1.96
CA TYR A 454 -38.39 -0.84 -1.21
C TYR A 454 -38.32 0.65 -1.61
N LYS A 455 -38.00 1.51 -0.64
CA LYS A 455 -37.71 2.93 -0.85
C LYS A 455 -36.41 3.30 -0.13
N PRO A 456 -35.39 3.82 -0.84
CA PRO A 456 -34.17 4.33 -0.21
C PRO A 456 -34.47 5.42 0.83
N VAL A 457 -33.72 5.46 1.93
CA VAL A 457 -33.99 6.41 3.03
C VAL A 457 -33.85 7.88 2.62
N GLN A 458 -33.11 8.17 1.55
CA GLN A 458 -32.93 9.49 0.94
C GLN A 458 -32.59 9.37 -0.55
N ALA A 459 -32.53 10.51 -1.25
CA ALA A 459 -32.01 10.58 -2.61
C ALA A 459 -30.48 10.59 -2.65
N TYR A 460 -29.91 9.88 -3.62
CA TYR A 460 -28.47 9.73 -3.82
C TYR A 460 -28.07 10.16 -5.25
N PRO A 461 -28.25 11.44 -5.62
CA PRO A 461 -28.09 11.90 -7.00
C PRO A 461 -26.71 11.58 -7.58
N ASN A 462 -25.67 11.59 -6.74
CA ASN A 462 -24.30 11.27 -7.14
C ASN A 462 -23.98 9.76 -7.25
N ILE A 463 -24.96 8.85 -7.27
CA ILE A 463 -24.72 7.39 -7.42
C ILE A 463 -23.90 7.09 -8.69
N ARG A 464 -22.86 6.26 -8.57
CA ARG A 464 -21.79 6.20 -9.60
C ARG A 464 -22.20 5.55 -10.92
N GLY A 465 -23.23 4.70 -10.92
CA GLY A 465 -23.75 4.06 -12.14
C GLY A 465 -23.83 2.53 -12.00
N ALA A 466 -23.47 1.82 -13.07
CA ALA A 466 -23.62 0.37 -13.14
C ALA A 466 -22.38 -0.32 -13.72
N MET A 467 -22.25 -1.61 -13.40
CA MET A 467 -21.22 -2.51 -13.87
C MET A 467 -21.85 -3.77 -14.43
N THR A 468 -21.21 -4.42 -15.40
CA THR A 468 -21.63 -5.77 -15.79
C THR A 468 -20.49 -6.77 -15.98
N TRP A 469 -20.76 -7.97 -15.48
CA TRP A 469 -20.14 -9.21 -15.93
C TRP A 469 -20.99 -9.82 -17.05
N SER A 470 -20.59 -9.81 -18.32
CA SER A 470 -19.38 -9.22 -18.90
C SER A 470 -19.73 -8.58 -20.26
N ILE A 471 -18.81 -7.79 -20.83
CA ILE A 471 -18.95 -7.24 -22.18
C ILE A 471 -19.10 -8.38 -23.21
N ASN A 472 -18.39 -9.49 -23.01
CA ASN A 472 -18.46 -10.68 -23.87
C ASN A 472 -19.83 -11.37 -23.81
N TRP A 473 -20.47 -11.38 -22.64
CA TRP A 473 -21.85 -11.86 -22.51
C TRP A 473 -22.87 -10.88 -23.08
N ASP A 474 -22.67 -9.56 -22.91
CA ASP A 474 -23.56 -8.57 -23.53
C ASP A 474 -23.47 -8.61 -25.07
N ALA A 475 -22.27 -8.81 -25.62
CA ALA A 475 -22.04 -9.00 -27.06
C ALA A 475 -22.85 -10.18 -27.63
N ALA A 476 -22.96 -11.29 -26.89
CA ALA A 476 -23.79 -12.44 -27.26
C ALA A 476 -25.31 -12.09 -27.35
N SER A 477 -25.73 -11.00 -26.70
CA SER A 477 -27.09 -10.43 -26.77
C SER A 477 -27.21 -9.22 -27.70
N SER A 478 -26.23 -8.99 -28.58
CA SER A 478 -26.13 -7.78 -29.43
C SER A 478 -26.09 -6.46 -28.65
N TYR A 479 -25.42 -6.47 -27.50
CA TYR A 479 -25.24 -5.32 -26.60
C TYR A 479 -26.56 -4.77 -26.02
N ASN A 480 -27.55 -5.64 -25.79
CA ASN A 480 -28.85 -5.25 -25.28
C ASN A 480 -28.79 -4.63 -23.87
N TRP A 481 -27.87 -5.10 -23.01
CA TRP A 481 -27.70 -4.56 -21.66
C TRP A 481 -27.13 -3.15 -21.70
N SER A 482 -25.94 -2.98 -22.31
CA SER A 482 -25.26 -1.68 -22.34
C SER A 482 -26.06 -0.60 -23.08
N ARG A 483 -26.68 -0.93 -24.21
CA ARG A 483 -27.52 0.00 -24.98
C ARG A 483 -28.79 0.43 -24.23
N THR A 484 -29.29 -0.40 -23.30
CA THR A 484 -30.46 -0.07 -22.47
C THR A 484 -30.08 0.69 -21.20
N VAL A 485 -28.92 0.41 -20.60
CA VAL A 485 -28.49 1.01 -19.32
C VAL A 485 -27.73 2.33 -19.53
N LYS A 486 -26.86 2.43 -20.55
CA LYS A 486 -26.04 3.64 -20.80
C LYS A 486 -26.86 4.94 -20.94
N PRO A 487 -28.00 4.98 -21.65
CA PRO A 487 -28.78 6.21 -21.75
C PRO A 487 -29.32 6.69 -20.40
N VAL A 488 -29.64 5.77 -19.47
CA VAL A 488 -30.11 6.13 -18.13
C VAL A 488 -28.96 6.56 -17.23
N VAL A 489 -27.81 5.87 -17.28
CA VAL A 489 -26.58 6.29 -16.58
C VAL A 489 -26.17 7.71 -16.99
N ASN A 490 -26.21 8.03 -18.29
CA ASN A 490 -25.92 9.37 -18.80
C ASN A 490 -26.94 10.45 -18.39
N ALA A 491 -28.15 10.06 -17.99
CA ALA A 491 -29.25 10.94 -17.63
C ALA A 491 -29.50 11.03 -16.11
N LEU A 492 -28.59 10.49 -15.29
CA LEU A 492 -28.60 10.70 -13.85
C LEU A 492 -28.25 12.16 -13.50
N PRO A 493 -28.80 12.72 -12.40
CA PRO A 493 -28.67 14.13 -12.02
C PRO A 493 -27.31 14.47 -11.42
#